data_AF-A0A973JHC8-F1
#
_entry.id   AF-A0A973JHC8-F1
#
_cell.length_a   1.000
_cell.length_b   1.000
_cell.length_c   1.000
_cell.angle_alpha   90.00
_cell.angle_beta   90.00
_cell.angle_gamma   90.00
#
_symmetry.space_group_name_H-M   'P 1'
#
loop_
_entity.id
_entity.type
_entity.pdbx_description
1 polymer ?
#
loop_
_entity_poly.entity_id
_entity_poly.type
_entity_poly.pdbx_seq_one_letter_code
_entity_poly.pdbx_strand_id
1 'polypeptide(L)'
;RGKYAPDLRETDPRAIFEAMVTGPQSMPVFSDTNIDPDEKRDIIAFIDAQAAGSPGGSSLGSVGPIAEGLWVWVIGIGALIGCAVWIGAKSS
;
A
#
# COMPACT_ATOMS: atom_id res chain seq x y z
N ARG A 1 14.44 12.96 -11.54
CA ARG A 1 14.40 12.11 -10.32
C ARG A 1 13.11 12.45 -9.59
N GLY A 2 12.04 11.67 -9.79
CA GLY A 2 10.79 11.87 -9.05
C GLY A 2 11.03 11.58 -7.57
N LYS A 3 10.56 12.47 -6.68
CA LYS A 3 10.63 12.26 -5.23
C LYS A 3 9.62 11.18 -4.82
N TYR A 4 9.97 10.42 -3.78
CA TYR A 4 9.11 9.40 -3.19
C TYR A 4 7.93 10.07 -2.46
N ALA A 5 6.75 9.47 -2.53
CA ALA A 5 5.58 9.99 -1.80
C ALA A 5 5.75 9.70 -0.29
N PRO A 6 5.55 10.69 0.58
CA PRO A 6 5.61 10.47 2.03
C PRO A 6 4.44 9.60 2.51
N ASP A 7 4.61 8.97 3.67
CA ASP A 7 3.54 8.21 4.32
C ASP A 7 2.47 9.16 4.89
N LEU A 8 1.19 8.80 4.75
CA LEU A 8 0.04 9.61 5.14
C LEU A 8 -0.65 9.12 6.44
N ARG A 9 -0.24 7.99 7.00
CA ARG A 9 -0.95 7.30 8.11
C ARG A 9 -0.86 8.04 9.45
N GLU A 10 0.25 8.75 9.68
CA GLU A 10 0.48 9.54 10.91
C GLU A 10 0.47 11.05 10.63
N THR A 11 -0.21 11.48 9.57
CA THR A 11 -0.27 12.90 9.17
C THR A 11 -1.60 13.52 9.61
N ASP A 12 -1.54 14.76 10.11
CA ASP A 12 -2.74 15.51 10.48
C ASP A 12 -3.64 15.78 9.24
N PRO A 13 -4.96 15.55 9.33
CA PRO A 13 -5.91 15.83 8.23
C PRO A 13 -5.78 17.22 7.61
N ARG A 14 -5.46 18.25 8.41
CA ARG A 14 -5.30 19.63 7.92
C ARG A 14 -4.04 19.77 7.08
N ALA A 15 -2.96 19.12 7.49
CA ALA A 15 -1.72 19.10 6.71
C ALA A 15 -1.92 18.42 5.34
N ILE A 16 -2.76 17.37 5.28
CA ILE A 16 -3.14 16.73 4.01
C ILE A 16 -3.92 17.71 3.13
N PHE A 17 -4.90 18.41 3.70
CA PHE A 17 -5.68 19.42 2.97
C PHE A 17 -4.78 20.55 2.42
N GLU A 18 -3.88 21.08 3.24
CA GLU A 18 -2.93 22.12 2.84
C GLU A 18 -1.97 21.63 1.76
N ALA A 19 -1.50 20.37 1.85
CA ALA A 19 -0.67 19.76 0.81
C ALA A 19 -1.42 19.64 -0.52
N MET A 20 -2.73 19.36 -0.50
CA MET A 20 -3.54 19.33 -1.72
C MET A 20 -3.70 20.70 -2.36
N VAL A 21 -3.87 21.76 -1.56
CA VAL A 21 -4.04 23.14 -2.04
C VAL A 21 -2.72 23.72 -2.55
N THR A 22 -1.61 23.42 -1.88
CA THR A 22 -0.30 24.03 -2.20
C THR A 22 0.53 23.21 -3.18
N GLY A 23 0.32 21.90 -3.27
CA GLY A 23 1.09 21.00 -4.14
C GLY A 23 2.59 21.02 -3.86
N PRO A 24 3.05 20.59 -2.68
CA PRO A 24 4.47 20.66 -2.32
C PRO A 24 5.34 19.74 -3.17
N GLN A 25 6.57 20.17 -3.44
CA GLN A 25 7.59 19.38 -4.18
C GLN A 25 7.16 19.01 -5.61
N SER A 26 6.93 17.72 -5.86
CA SER A 26 6.50 17.18 -7.15
C SER A 26 5.02 16.81 -7.16
N MET A 27 4.29 17.13 -6.08
CA MET A 27 2.85 16.94 -5.98
C MET A 27 2.14 18.01 -6.82
N PRO A 28 1.19 17.64 -7.70
CA PRO A 28 0.39 18.61 -8.42
C PRO A 28 -0.54 19.37 -7.47
N VAL A 29 -0.89 20.60 -7.83
CA VAL A 29 -1.88 21.41 -7.11
C VAL A 29 -3.28 20.92 -7.46
N PHE A 30 -4.09 20.63 -6.44
CA PHE A 30 -5.51 20.31 -6.60
C PHE A 30 -6.34 21.59 -6.39
N SER A 31 -6.56 22.34 -7.46
CA SER A 31 -7.35 23.57 -7.43
C SER A 31 -8.84 23.29 -7.16
N ASP A 32 -9.54 24.28 -6.59
CA ASP A 32 -10.98 24.19 -6.32
C ASP A 32 -11.84 24.14 -7.60
N THR A 33 -11.24 24.42 -8.76
CA THR A 33 -11.88 24.23 -10.07
C THR A 33 -11.94 22.76 -10.50
N ASN A 34 -11.05 21.94 -9.96
CA ASN A 34 -10.94 20.52 -10.32
C ASN A 34 -11.47 19.60 -9.23
N ILE A 35 -11.22 19.94 -7.96
CA ILE A 35 -11.69 19.20 -6.79
C ILE A 35 -12.23 20.21 -5.78
N ASP A 36 -13.51 20.16 -5.50
CA ASP A 36 -14.19 21.05 -4.54
C ASP A 36 -13.65 20.83 -3.11
N PRO A 37 -13.65 21.86 -2.24
CA PRO A 37 -13.28 21.69 -0.83
C PRO A 37 -13.99 20.53 -0.12
N ASP A 38 -15.25 20.24 -0.44
CA ASP A 38 -15.95 19.10 0.16
C ASP A 38 -15.40 17.75 -0.36
N GLU A 39 -15.09 17.64 -1.65
CA GLU A 39 -14.44 16.45 -2.23
C GLU A 39 -13.03 16.22 -1.63
N LYS A 40 -12.29 17.28 -1.31
CA LYS A 40 -11.00 17.17 -0.61
C LYS A 40 -11.17 16.55 0.78
N ARG A 41 -12.25 16.88 1.49
CA ARG A 41 -12.57 16.31 2.80
C ARG A 41 -12.96 14.84 2.69
N ASP A 42 -13.69 14.49 1.64
CA ASP A 42 -14.04 13.09 1.35
C ASP A 42 -12.79 12.24 1.05
N ILE A 43 -11.82 12.79 0.32
CA ILE A 43 -10.52 12.11 0.08
C ILE A 43 -9.79 11.86 1.40
N ILE A 44 -9.76 12.85 2.30
CA ILE A 44 -9.13 12.70 3.62
C ILE A 44 -9.87 11.66 4.46
N ALA A 45 -11.20 11.67 4.44
CA ALA A 45 -12.01 10.66 5.12
C ALA A 45 -11.76 9.25 4.57
N PHE A 46 -11.57 9.11 3.25
CA PHE A 46 -11.21 7.84 2.63
C PHE A 46 -9.83 7.34 3.07
N ILE A 47 -8.84 8.23 3.17
CA ILE A 47 -7.49 7.89 3.67
C ILE A 47 -7.58 7.39 5.12
N ASP A 48 -8.34 8.08 5.97
CA ASP A 48 -8.54 7.70 7.37
C ASP A 48 -9.27 6.34 7.50
N ALA A 49 -10.32 6.13 6.69
CA ALA A 49 -11.03 4.86 6.66
C ALA A 49 -10.12 3.68 6.24
N GLN A 50 -9.10 3.93 5.41
CA GLN A 50 -8.12 2.91 5.02
C GLN A 50 -7.22 2.45 6.17
N ALA A 51 -7.07 3.27 7.23
CA ALA A 51 -6.34 2.88 8.43
C ALA A 51 -7.01 1.73 9.20
N ALA A 52 -8.32 1.52 9.01
CA ALA A 52 -9.07 0.42 9.62
C ALA A 52 -8.65 -0.98 9.11
N GLY A 53 -7.80 -1.06 8.09
CA GLY A 53 -7.21 -2.29 7.57
C GLY A 53 -7.98 -2.89 6.38
N SER A 54 -7.32 -3.79 5.66
CA SER A 54 -7.90 -4.46 4.48
C SER A 54 -8.60 -5.78 4.86
N PRO A 55 -9.83 -6.02 4.40
CA PRO A 55 -10.45 -7.34 4.47
C PRO A 55 -9.71 -8.28 3.50
N GLY A 56 -9.12 -9.37 3.98
CA GLY A 56 -8.44 -10.35 3.10
C GLY A 56 -7.22 -11.08 3.68
N GLY A 57 -6.80 -10.76 4.91
CA GLY A 57 -5.62 -11.36 5.55
C GLY A 57 -4.45 -10.38 5.63
N SER A 58 -3.23 -10.89 5.78
CA SER A 58 -2.03 -10.05 5.86
C SER A 58 -1.70 -9.46 4.49
N SER A 59 -1.78 -8.13 4.33
CA SER A 59 -1.53 -7.46 3.04
C SER A 59 -0.06 -7.41 2.61
N LEU A 60 0.86 -8.07 3.33
CA LEU A 60 2.30 -8.12 3.04
C LEU A 60 2.89 -6.75 2.64
N GLY A 61 2.44 -5.68 3.31
CA GLY A 61 2.87 -4.30 3.07
C GLY A 61 2.03 -3.51 2.05
N SER A 62 0.92 -4.06 1.55
CA SER A 62 -0.01 -3.43 0.60
C SER A 62 0.66 -2.93 -0.70
N VAL A 63 1.81 -3.52 -1.06
CA VAL A 63 2.58 -3.18 -2.27
C VAL A 63 1.87 -3.69 -3.54
N GLY A 64 0.82 -4.50 -3.36
CA GLY A 64 -0.07 -4.98 -4.41
C GLY A 64 0.23 -6.42 -4.86
N PRO A 65 -0.47 -6.90 -5.89
CA PRO A 65 -0.51 -8.32 -6.27
C PRO A 65 0.86 -8.95 -6.60
N ILE A 66 1.83 -8.12 -7.01
CA ILE A 66 3.16 -8.58 -7.39
C ILE A 66 3.94 -9.07 -6.16
N ALA A 67 3.94 -8.29 -5.08
CA ALA A 67 4.65 -8.66 -3.86
C ALA A 67 4.02 -9.89 -3.21
N GLU A 68 2.69 -9.96 -3.17
CA GLU A 68 1.95 -11.12 -2.68
C GLU A 68 2.25 -12.37 -3.52
N GLY A 69 2.22 -12.24 -4.86
CA GLY A 69 2.53 -13.34 -5.78
C GLY A 69 3.95 -13.88 -5.63
N LEU A 70 4.93 -12.99 -5.40
CA LEU A 70 6.31 -13.40 -5.11
C LEU A 70 6.38 -14.25 -3.84
N TRP A 71 5.73 -13.83 -2.76
CA TRP A 71 5.71 -14.60 -1.50
C TRP A 71 5.02 -15.94 -1.64
N VAL A 72 3.88 -15.99 -2.33
CA VAL A 72 3.18 -17.25 -2.63
C VAL A 72 4.07 -18.18 -3.46
N TRP A 73 4.80 -17.65 -4.44
CA TRP A 73 5.72 -18.43 -5.26
C TRP A 73 6.91 -18.97 -4.45
N VAL A 74 7.55 -18.12 -3.64
CA VAL A 74 8.69 -18.51 -2.78
C VAL A 74 8.26 -19.57 -1.77
N ILE A 75 7.15 -19.35 -1.06
CA ILE A 75 6.65 -20.30 -0.07
C ILE A 75 6.17 -21.59 -0.73
N GLY A 76 5.44 -21.49 -1.85
CA GLY A 76 4.91 -22.63 -2.58
C GLY A 76 6.03 -23.53 -3.11
N ILE A 77 7.00 -22.96 -3.83
CA ILE A 77 8.13 -23.74 -4.35
C ILE A 77 9.03 -24.21 -3.21
N GLY A 78 9.31 -23.38 -2.22
CA GLY A 78 10.10 -23.77 -1.05
C GLY A 78 9.49 -24.97 -0.32
N ALA A 79 8.17 -24.98 -0.14
CA ALA A 79 7.46 -26.10 0.46
C ALA A 79 7.54 -27.38 -0.39
N LEU A 80 7.36 -27.27 -1.71
CA LEU A 80 7.47 -28.42 -2.62
C LEU A 80 8.88 -29.03 -2.59
N ILE A 81 9.93 -28.20 -2.63
CA ILE A 81 11.32 -28.66 -2.52
C ILE A 81 11.54 -29.32 -1.15
N GLY A 82 11.08 -28.72 -0.06
CA GLY A 82 11.19 -29.30 1.27
C GLY A 82 10.54 -30.68 1.38
N CYS A 83 9.32 -30.83 0.85
CA CYS A 83 8.63 -32.11 0.77
C CYS A 83 9.40 -33.14 -0.05
N ALA A 84 9.94 -32.75 -1.21
CA ALA A 84 10.72 -33.64 -2.06
C ALA A 84 12.00 -34.13 -1.37
N VAL A 85 12.74 -33.24 -0.70
CA VAL A 85 13.94 -33.59 0.06
C VAL A 85 13.60 -34.52 1.23
N TRP A 86 12.52 -34.25 1.96
CA TRP A 86 12.09 -35.10 3.08
C TRP A 86 11.72 -36.52 2.64
N ILE A 87 10.96 -36.64 1.54
CA ILE A 87 10.60 -37.94 0.97
C ILE A 87 11.86 -38.68 0.47
N GLY A 88 12.74 -38.00 -0.26
CA GLY A 88 14.00 -38.59 -0.73
C GLY A 88 14.89 -39.06 0.41
N ALA A 89 15.04 -38.26 1.46
CA ALA A 89 15.85 -38.58 2.63
C ALA A 89 15.28 -39.73 3.48
N LYS A 90 13.95 -39.96 3.45
CA LYS A 90 13.33 -41.15 4.08
C LYS A 90 13.27 -42.38 3.18
N SER A 91 13.58 -42.23 1.90
CA SER A 91 13.60 -43.32 0.91
C SER A 91 14.99 -43.90 0.67
N SER A 92 16.05 -43.23 1.12
CA SER A 92 17.40 -43.80 1.29
C SER A 92 17.57 -44.35 2.70
#